data_AF-A0AAD4ZYJ7-F1
#
_entry.id   AF-A0AAD4ZYJ7-F1
#
_cell.length_a   1.000
_cell.length_b   1.000
_cell.length_c   1.000
_cell.angle_alpha   90.00
_cell.angle_beta   90.00
_cell.angle_gamma   90.00
#
_symmetry.space_group_name_H-M   'P 1'
#
loop_
_entity.id
_entity.type
_entity.pdbx_description
1 polymer ?
#
loop_
_entity_poly.entity_id
_entity_poly.type
_entity_poly.pdbx_seq_one_letter_code
_entity_poly.pdbx_strand_id
1 'polypeptide(L)'
;QMVRVCVMQEKRVSSKSTPTDLVTEADQHVEEMIISTLREKFPSHSFIGEESSAAGEKCVLTDSPTWIIDPIDGTCNFVHSFPMVAVSIGFAVKQQLEFGVIYHCFDGTLYTGRRGHGAFCNGVRLHVSKEKDVSKALILTEIGAKRDPHTLDIFLENMKKMLSAPTHGVRIIGSSTLALCHVASGAAEAYYQYGLHCWDIAAAALIITEAGGCVIDTTGQHHSL
;
A
#
# COMPACT_ATOMS: atom_id res chain seq x y z
N GLN A 1 16.74 5.42 1.92
CA GLN A 1 17.94 5.83 1.14
C GLN A 1 18.32 4.76 0.12
N MET A 2 18.44 3.48 0.51
CA MET A 2 18.79 2.38 -0.41
C MET A 2 17.90 2.33 -1.66
N VAL A 3 16.58 2.29 -1.50
CA VAL A 3 15.62 2.24 -2.63
C VAL A 3 15.87 3.36 -3.65
N ARG A 4 16.07 4.61 -3.19
CA ARG A 4 16.39 5.76 -4.07
C ARG A 4 17.63 5.54 -4.93
N VAL A 5 18.66 4.94 -4.36
CA VAL A 5 19.92 4.68 -5.06
C VAL A 5 19.70 3.59 -6.10
N CYS A 6 19.01 2.51 -5.72
CA CYS A 6 18.75 1.38 -6.60
C CYS A 6 17.81 1.72 -7.77
N VAL A 7 16.88 2.68 -7.62
CA VAL A 7 16.02 3.17 -8.71
C VAL A 7 16.83 3.60 -9.94
N MET A 8 17.98 4.25 -9.74
CA MET A 8 18.79 4.82 -10.83
C MET A 8 19.85 3.85 -11.38
N GLN A 9 19.91 2.62 -10.85
CA GLN A 9 20.88 1.61 -11.24
C GLN A 9 20.23 0.54 -12.13
N GLU A 10 21.07 -0.29 -12.77
CA GLU A 10 20.62 -1.50 -13.43
C GLU A 10 20.07 -2.49 -12.39
N LYS A 11 18.97 -3.16 -12.73
CA LYS A 11 18.19 -3.99 -11.81
C LYS A 11 18.06 -5.38 -12.40
N ARG A 12 18.21 -6.43 -11.57
CA ARG A 12 17.87 -7.80 -11.99
C ARG A 12 16.40 -8.03 -11.73
N VAL A 13 15.63 -7.89 -12.80
CA VAL A 13 14.18 -8.08 -12.77
C VAL A 13 13.85 -9.56 -12.97
N SER A 14 12.98 -10.08 -12.11
CA SER A 14 12.37 -11.41 -12.22
C SER A 14 10.85 -11.28 -12.08
N SER A 15 10.12 -12.35 -12.35
CA SER A 15 8.66 -12.42 -12.16
C SER A 15 8.30 -13.43 -11.08
N LYS A 16 7.29 -13.13 -10.26
CA LYS A 16 6.71 -14.01 -9.24
C LYS A 16 5.65 -14.93 -9.89
N SER A 17 4.37 -14.68 -9.63
CA SER A 17 3.27 -15.58 -10.04
C SER A 17 2.86 -15.43 -11.51
N THR A 18 3.08 -14.25 -12.10
CA THR A 18 2.75 -13.94 -13.50
C THR A 18 3.86 -13.07 -14.13
N PRO A 19 3.98 -13.00 -15.46
CA PRO A 19 5.00 -12.16 -16.11
C PRO A 19 4.91 -10.66 -15.78
N THR A 20 3.77 -10.20 -15.27
CA THR A 20 3.50 -8.81 -14.88
C THR A 20 3.61 -8.58 -13.37
N ASP A 21 3.82 -9.64 -12.59
CA ASP A 21 4.04 -9.62 -11.15
C ASP A 21 5.55 -9.65 -10.91
N LEU A 22 6.16 -8.45 -10.85
CA LEU A 22 7.62 -8.27 -10.90
C LEU A 22 8.23 -8.27 -9.50
N VAL A 23 9.49 -8.69 -9.43
CA VAL A 23 10.35 -8.61 -8.26
C VAL A 23 11.77 -8.27 -8.68
N THR A 24 12.51 -7.55 -7.84
CA THR A 24 13.94 -7.30 -8.04
C THR A 24 14.74 -7.79 -6.84
N GLU A 25 16.06 -7.83 -6.97
CA GLU A 25 16.92 -8.07 -5.82
C GLU A 25 16.77 -6.98 -4.74
N ALA A 26 16.32 -5.77 -5.10
CA ALA A 26 16.17 -4.70 -4.13
C ALA A 26 15.02 -5.00 -3.15
N ASP A 27 13.91 -5.57 -3.62
CA ASP A 27 12.75 -5.93 -2.78
C ASP A 27 13.19 -6.88 -1.65
N GLN A 28 13.91 -7.95 -2.00
CA GLN A 28 14.45 -8.94 -1.06
C GLN A 28 15.43 -8.32 -0.05
N HIS A 29 16.40 -7.52 -0.53
CA HIS A 29 17.37 -6.89 0.35
C HIS A 29 16.75 -5.86 1.29
N VAL A 30 15.74 -5.09 0.84
CA VAL A 30 15.02 -4.14 1.70
C VAL A 30 14.27 -4.91 2.79
N GLU A 31 13.55 -5.97 2.43
CA GLU A 31 12.78 -6.76 3.41
C GLU A 31 13.70 -7.39 4.46
N GLU A 32 14.79 -8.03 4.03
CA GLU A 32 15.76 -8.65 4.94
C GLU A 32 16.38 -7.61 5.89
N MET A 33 16.73 -6.42 5.38
CA MET A 33 17.25 -5.32 6.20
C MET A 33 16.23 -4.88 7.26
N ILE A 34 14.97 -4.67 6.87
CA ILE A 34 13.91 -4.23 7.80
C ILE A 34 13.68 -5.31 8.86
N ILE A 35 13.47 -6.56 8.44
CA ILE A 35 13.18 -7.67 9.34
C ILE A 35 14.34 -7.93 10.31
N SER A 36 15.59 -7.98 9.84
CA SER A 36 16.77 -8.20 10.69
C SER A 36 16.92 -7.10 11.75
N THR A 37 16.84 -5.83 11.34
CA THR A 37 16.92 -4.67 12.24
C THR A 37 15.82 -4.72 13.31
N LEU A 38 14.59 -5.06 12.93
CA LEU A 38 13.48 -5.15 13.87
C LEU A 38 13.60 -6.37 14.78
N ARG A 39 14.07 -7.50 14.27
CA ARG A 39 14.25 -8.75 15.04
C ARG A 39 15.35 -8.62 16.09
N GLU A 40 16.43 -7.89 15.80
CA GLU A 40 17.47 -7.59 16.79
C GLU A 40 16.90 -6.81 17.99
N LYS A 41 16.00 -5.85 17.73
CA LYS A 41 15.40 -5.01 18.77
C LYS A 41 14.19 -5.65 19.45
N PHE A 42 13.44 -6.47 18.72
CA PHE A 42 12.19 -7.08 19.13
C PHE A 42 12.16 -8.58 18.79
N PRO A 43 13.00 -9.41 19.46
CA PRO A 43 13.22 -10.81 19.07
C PRO A 43 11.98 -11.71 19.22
N SER A 44 10.98 -11.28 19.99
CA SER A 44 9.73 -12.03 20.19
C SER A 44 8.60 -11.61 19.23
N HIS A 45 8.81 -10.63 18.36
CA HIS A 45 7.79 -10.16 17.43
C HIS A 45 7.70 -11.09 16.20
N SER A 46 6.52 -11.16 15.60
CA SER A 46 6.25 -11.87 14.36
C SER A 46 6.34 -10.93 13.15
N PHE A 47 6.44 -11.51 11.95
CA PHE A 47 6.59 -10.77 10.71
C PHE A 47 5.68 -11.37 9.64
N ILE A 48 5.10 -10.50 8.81
CA ILE A 48 4.42 -10.82 7.57
C ILE A 48 5.06 -9.91 6.52
N GLY A 49 5.95 -10.45 5.70
CA GLY A 49 6.58 -9.74 4.58
C GLY A 49 6.05 -10.26 3.25
N GLU A 50 5.99 -9.40 2.24
CA GLU A 50 5.61 -9.79 0.88
C GLU A 50 6.56 -10.85 0.32
N GLU A 51 7.87 -10.60 0.35
CA GLU A 51 8.87 -11.49 -0.27
C GLU A 51 9.04 -12.78 0.54
N SER A 52 8.95 -12.69 1.86
CA SER A 52 8.91 -13.84 2.76
C SER A 52 7.69 -14.72 2.48
N SER A 53 6.52 -14.12 2.25
CA SER A 53 5.30 -14.85 1.89
C SER A 53 5.44 -15.52 0.52
N ALA A 54 6.05 -14.84 -0.46
CA ALA A 54 6.36 -15.42 -1.77
C ALA A 54 7.37 -16.59 -1.66
N ALA A 55 8.27 -16.56 -0.68
CA ALA A 55 9.19 -17.66 -0.35
C ALA A 55 8.55 -18.81 0.45
N GLY A 56 7.25 -18.73 0.77
CA GLY A 56 6.49 -19.80 1.43
C GLY A 56 6.30 -19.62 2.94
N GLU A 57 6.68 -18.47 3.51
CA GLU A 57 6.30 -18.15 4.89
C GLU A 57 4.79 -17.96 5.02
N LYS A 58 4.26 -18.27 6.21
CA LYS A 58 2.82 -18.19 6.45
C LYS A 58 2.38 -16.75 6.68
N CYS A 59 1.49 -16.27 5.82
CA CYS A 59 0.77 -15.01 6.04
C CYS A 59 -0.41 -15.25 7.00
N VAL A 60 -0.14 -15.32 8.31
CA VAL A 60 -1.17 -15.48 9.35
C VAL A 60 -0.98 -14.42 10.42
N LEU A 61 -1.97 -13.53 10.56
CA LEU A 61 -2.00 -12.56 11.64
C LEU A 61 -2.48 -13.23 12.93
N THR A 62 -1.71 -13.09 14.01
CA THR A 62 -2.02 -13.68 15.32
C THR A 62 -2.16 -12.58 16.37
N ASP A 63 -2.37 -12.95 17.63
CA ASP A 63 -2.42 -11.98 18.71
C ASP A 63 -1.04 -11.41 19.09
N SER A 64 0.04 -12.05 18.63
CA SER A 64 1.40 -11.58 18.84
C SER A 64 1.67 -10.24 18.15
N PRO A 65 2.53 -9.38 18.72
CA PRO A 65 3.05 -8.21 18.03
C PRO A 65 3.64 -8.60 16.67
N THR A 66 3.06 -8.07 15.59
CA THR A 66 3.37 -8.48 14.21
C THR A 66 3.67 -7.26 13.36
N TRP A 67 4.81 -7.28 12.67
CA TRP A 67 5.17 -6.30 11.65
C TRP A 67 4.70 -6.78 10.29
N ILE A 68 3.96 -5.95 9.56
CA ILE A 68 3.43 -6.25 8.23
C ILE A 68 4.15 -5.33 7.24
N ILE A 69 4.92 -5.89 6.32
CA ILE A 69 5.94 -5.17 5.56
C ILE A 69 5.72 -5.38 4.06
N ASP A 70 5.63 -4.27 3.34
CA ASP A 70 5.87 -4.22 1.90
C ASP A 70 7.22 -3.47 1.71
N PRO A 71 8.27 -4.17 1.27
CA PRO A 71 9.59 -3.57 1.12
C PRO A 71 9.65 -2.53 0.00
N ILE A 72 8.90 -2.72 -1.10
CA ILE A 72 8.86 -1.82 -2.26
C ILE A 72 7.47 -1.92 -2.92
N ASP A 73 6.51 -1.14 -2.41
CA ASP A 73 5.22 -1.00 -3.09
C ASP A 73 5.43 -0.24 -4.41
N GLY A 74 4.85 -0.80 -5.47
CA GLY A 74 5.06 -0.33 -6.83
C GLY A 74 6.35 -0.87 -7.46
N THR A 75 6.68 -2.15 -7.29
CA THR A 75 7.85 -2.78 -7.93
C THR A 75 7.89 -2.56 -9.45
N CYS A 76 6.75 -2.57 -10.15
CA CYS A 76 6.68 -2.22 -11.56
C CYS A 76 7.17 -0.77 -11.82
N ASN A 77 6.73 0.18 -11.00
CA ASN A 77 7.22 1.56 -11.06
C ASN A 77 8.71 1.64 -10.74
N PHE A 78 9.18 0.88 -9.75
CA PHE A 78 10.60 0.80 -9.40
C PHE A 78 11.46 0.30 -10.57
N VAL A 79 11.03 -0.77 -11.24
CA VAL A 79 11.69 -1.32 -12.44
C VAL A 79 11.82 -0.25 -13.53
N HIS A 80 10.73 0.47 -13.80
CA HIS A 80 10.66 1.49 -14.85
C HIS A 80 11.12 2.90 -14.43
N SER A 81 11.59 3.06 -13.19
CA SER A 81 11.96 4.35 -12.59
C SER A 81 10.82 5.39 -12.60
N PHE A 82 9.57 4.93 -12.60
CA PHE A 82 8.40 5.79 -12.44
C PHE A 82 8.30 6.27 -10.98
N PRO A 83 8.06 7.57 -10.72
CA PRO A 83 8.32 8.19 -9.42
C PRO A 83 7.22 7.93 -8.38
N MET A 84 6.65 6.72 -8.34
CA MET A 84 5.61 6.32 -7.38
C MET A 84 5.99 4.97 -6.76
N VAL A 85 6.92 5.04 -5.80
CA VAL A 85 7.46 3.88 -5.08
C VAL A 85 7.51 4.20 -3.59
N ALA A 86 7.12 3.24 -2.75
CA ALA A 86 7.10 3.39 -1.31
C ALA A 86 7.62 2.18 -0.55
N VAL A 87 8.05 2.39 0.70
CA VAL A 87 8.20 1.33 1.70
C VAL A 87 7.00 1.42 2.63
N SER A 88 6.32 0.32 2.93
CA SER A 88 5.16 0.25 3.83
C SER A 88 5.46 -0.64 5.03
N ILE A 89 5.18 -0.13 6.24
CA ILE A 89 5.33 -0.88 7.49
C ILE A 89 4.10 -0.64 8.36
N GLY A 90 3.27 -1.66 8.49
CA GLY A 90 2.20 -1.75 9.48
C GLY A 90 2.66 -2.50 10.72
N PHE A 91 2.06 -2.19 11.87
CA PHE A 91 2.29 -2.94 13.11
C PHE A 91 0.97 -3.24 13.80
N ALA A 92 0.77 -4.51 14.15
CA ALA A 92 -0.43 -4.99 14.80
C ALA A 92 -0.13 -5.72 16.11
N VAL A 93 -1.04 -5.60 17.08
CA VAL A 93 -1.02 -6.35 18.34
C VAL A 93 -2.43 -6.85 18.58
N LYS A 94 -2.65 -8.12 18.95
CA LYS A 94 -4.02 -8.68 19.10
C LYS A 94 -4.86 -8.48 17.83
N GLN A 95 -4.26 -8.73 16.67
CA GLN A 95 -4.87 -8.58 15.34
C GLN A 95 -5.41 -7.15 15.07
N GLN A 96 -4.87 -6.15 15.77
CA GLN A 96 -5.33 -4.78 15.73
C GLN A 96 -4.17 -3.85 15.38
N LEU A 97 -4.34 -3.05 14.31
CA LEU A 97 -3.34 -2.08 13.85
C LEU A 97 -3.08 -0.98 14.89
N GLU A 98 -1.84 -0.87 15.34
CA GLU A 98 -1.41 0.10 16.35
C GLU A 98 -0.71 1.30 15.70
N PHE A 99 0.20 1.09 14.75
CA PHE A 99 0.81 2.16 13.95
C PHE A 99 1.05 1.74 12.49
N GLY A 100 1.21 2.73 11.62
CA GLY A 100 1.54 2.58 10.21
C GLY A 100 2.56 3.63 9.80
N VAL A 101 3.52 3.23 8.97
CA VAL A 101 4.56 4.09 8.42
C VAL A 101 4.68 3.81 6.93
N ILE A 102 4.59 4.84 6.11
CA ILE A 102 4.78 4.76 4.67
C ILE A 102 5.80 5.80 4.26
N TYR A 103 6.85 5.39 3.57
CA TYR A 103 7.88 6.30 3.08
C TYR A 103 7.89 6.35 1.56
N HIS A 104 7.49 7.48 0.99
CA HIS A 104 7.59 7.72 -0.43
C HIS A 104 9.06 7.95 -0.83
N CYS A 105 9.60 6.97 -1.55
CA CYS A 105 11.02 6.90 -1.83
C CYS A 105 11.52 8.06 -2.69
N PHE A 106 10.77 8.60 -3.65
CA PHE A 106 11.28 9.69 -4.50
C PHE A 106 11.28 11.05 -3.79
N ASP A 107 10.14 11.46 -3.25
CA ASP A 107 9.98 12.82 -2.71
C ASP A 107 10.43 12.96 -1.25
N GLY A 108 10.61 11.85 -0.54
CA GLY A 108 11.09 11.84 0.85
C GLY A 108 9.99 12.15 1.82
N THR A 109 8.76 11.95 1.37
CA THR A 109 7.54 12.14 2.10
C THR A 109 7.32 10.96 3.03
N LEU A 110 7.27 11.24 4.33
CA LEU A 110 7.03 10.26 5.38
C LEU A 110 5.60 10.43 5.90
N TYR A 111 4.76 9.44 5.63
CA TYR A 111 3.42 9.31 6.19
C TYR A 111 3.48 8.42 7.43
N THR A 112 2.84 8.87 8.52
CA THR A 112 2.76 8.10 9.76
C THR A 112 1.37 8.18 10.36
N GLY A 113 0.96 7.13 11.06
CA GLY A 113 -0.28 7.10 11.83
C GLY A 113 -0.09 6.24 13.07
N ARG A 114 -0.65 6.67 14.19
CA ARG A 114 -0.71 5.89 15.44
C ARG A 114 -2.12 5.96 15.95
N ARG A 115 -2.70 4.78 16.25
CA ARG A 115 -4.06 4.65 16.76
C ARG A 115 -4.36 5.64 17.90
N GLY A 116 -5.36 6.49 17.72
CA GLY A 116 -5.79 7.50 18.70
C GLY A 116 -4.93 8.76 18.77
N HIS A 117 -3.91 8.90 17.92
CA HIS A 117 -2.98 10.04 17.93
C HIS A 117 -3.00 10.85 16.61
N GLY A 118 -3.75 10.39 15.62
CA GLY A 118 -3.86 10.99 14.30
C GLY A 118 -2.80 10.52 13.32
N ALA A 119 -2.96 11.00 12.09
CA ALA A 119 -2.06 10.75 10.97
C ALA A 119 -1.31 12.02 10.56
N PHE A 120 -0.10 11.85 10.03
CA PHE A 120 0.81 12.94 9.69
C PHE A 120 1.55 12.64 8.39
N CYS A 121 1.91 13.70 7.66
CA CYS A 121 2.83 13.69 6.53
C CYS A 121 3.92 14.73 6.81
N ASN A 122 5.17 14.27 6.94
CA ASN A 122 6.32 15.12 7.32
C ASN A 122 6.03 15.99 8.58
N GLY A 123 5.32 15.43 9.55
CA GLY A 123 4.95 16.12 10.80
C GLY A 123 3.70 17.02 10.70
N VAL A 124 3.15 17.23 9.50
CA VAL A 124 1.90 17.98 9.31
C VAL A 124 0.72 17.02 9.43
N ARG A 125 -0.27 17.36 10.25
CA ARG A 125 -1.46 16.52 10.47
C ARG A 125 -2.27 16.38 9.18
N LEU A 126 -2.70 15.16 8.90
CA LEU A 126 -3.53 14.81 7.75
C LEU A 126 -5.01 14.86 8.09
N HIS A 127 -5.80 15.20 7.07
CA HIS A 127 -7.25 15.10 7.09
C HIS A 127 -7.72 14.67 5.71
N VAL A 128 -8.62 13.69 5.66
CA VAL A 128 -9.30 13.30 4.42
C VAL A 128 -10.17 14.45 3.89
N SER A 129 -10.51 14.39 2.60
CA SER A 129 -11.45 15.33 1.98
C SER A 129 -12.82 15.28 2.68
N LYS A 130 -13.52 16.42 2.69
CA LYS A 130 -14.90 16.53 3.20
C LYS A 130 -15.95 16.36 2.10
N GLU A 131 -15.53 16.15 0.85
CA GLU A 131 -16.44 15.98 -0.27
C GLU A 131 -17.31 14.73 -0.09
N LYS A 132 -18.60 14.87 -0.37
CA LYS A 132 -19.60 13.80 -0.26
C LYS A 132 -20.35 13.55 -1.56
N ASP A 133 -20.19 14.44 -2.53
CA ASP A 133 -20.76 14.35 -3.86
C ASP A 133 -19.78 13.62 -4.78
N VAL A 134 -20.12 12.41 -5.19
CA VAL A 134 -19.29 11.58 -6.08
C VAL A 134 -18.98 12.29 -7.40
N SER A 135 -19.84 13.19 -7.86
CA SER A 135 -19.59 13.95 -9.10
C SER A 135 -18.43 14.93 -9.00
N LYS A 136 -17.94 15.20 -7.78
CA LYS A 136 -16.80 16.07 -7.50
C LYS A 136 -15.56 15.32 -7.05
N ALA A 137 -15.66 13.99 -6.96
CA ALA A 137 -14.59 13.14 -6.44
C ALA A 137 -13.52 12.85 -7.49
N LEU A 138 -12.26 12.85 -7.06
CA LEU A 138 -11.14 12.19 -7.72
C LEU A 138 -10.98 10.78 -7.13
N ILE A 139 -11.03 9.76 -7.99
CA ILE A 139 -10.94 8.35 -7.58
C ILE A 139 -9.61 7.74 -8.03
N LEU A 140 -8.93 7.00 -7.17
CA LEU A 140 -7.75 6.21 -7.54
C LEU A 140 -8.11 4.71 -7.63
N THR A 141 -7.40 3.99 -8.49
CA THR A 141 -7.49 2.53 -8.60
C THR A 141 -6.22 1.98 -9.23
N GLU A 142 -6.10 0.66 -9.33
CA GLU A 142 -5.03 0.00 -10.07
C GLU A 142 -5.57 -1.18 -10.87
N ILE A 143 -4.83 -1.56 -11.91
CA ILE A 143 -5.18 -2.67 -12.82
C ILE A 143 -4.97 -4.03 -12.11
N GLY A 144 -4.14 -4.08 -11.06
CA GLY A 144 -3.68 -5.33 -10.44
C GLY A 144 -2.68 -6.08 -11.33
N ALA A 145 -2.23 -7.26 -10.88
CA ALA A 145 -1.24 -8.07 -11.61
C ALA A 145 -1.86 -9.08 -12.60
N LYS A 146 -3.12 -9.50 -12.39
CA LYS A 146 -3.79 -10.50 -13.24
C LYS A 146 -4.19 -9.91 -14.59
N ARG A 147 -4.00 -10.68 -15.66
CA ARG A 147 -4.23 -10.27 -17.06
C ARG A 147 -5.15 -11.23 -17.83
N ASP A 148 -5.83 -12.14 -17.14
CA ASP A 148 -6.83 -12.97 -17.80
C ASP A 148 -8.01 -12.10 -18.28
N PRO A 149 -8.67 -12.46 -19.40
CA PRO A 149 -9.72 -11.64 -19.99
C PRO A 149 -10.85 -11.27 -19.02
N HIS A 150 -11.26 -12.22 -18.16
CA HIS A 150 -12.36 -11.99 -17.23
C HIS A 150 -12.02 -10.92 -16.18
N THR A 151 -10.82 -10.99 -15.59
CA THR A 151 -10.36 -9.96 -14.64
C THR A 151 -10.24 -8.59 -15.30
N LEU A 152 -9.76 -8.53 -16.55
CA LEU A 152 -9.65 -7.27 -17.30
C LEU A 152 -11.03 -6.68 -17.62
N ASP A 153 -12.00 -7.49 -18.01
CA ASP A 153 -13.37 -7.05 -18.27
C ASP A 153 -13.98 -6.43 -16.99
N ILE A 154 -13.83 -7.09 -15.83
CA ILE A 154 -14.30 -6.55 -14.54
C ILE A 154 -13.66 -5.20 -14.24
N PHE A 155 -12.34 -5.09 -14.40
CA PHE A 155 -11.62 -3.84 -14.15
C PHE A 155 -12.13 -2.70 -15.05
N LEU A 156 -12.23 -2.94 -16.35
CA LEU A 156 -12.68 -1.95 -17.33
C LEU A 156 -14.15 -1.56 -17.10
N GLU A 157 -15.01 -2.52 -16.77
CA GLU A 157 -16.41 -2.24 -16.43
C GLU A 157 -16.54 -1.38 -15.18
N ASN A 158 -15.78 -1.67 -14.13
CA ASN A 158 -15.79 -0.88 -12.90
C ASN A 158 -15.29 0.55 -13.15
N MET A 159 -14.21 0.71 -13.90
CA MET A 159 -13.72 2.04 -14.29
C MET A 159 -14.75 2.81 -15.12
N LYS A 160 -15.40 2.14 -16.10
CA LYS A 160 -16.47 2.74 -16.90
C LYS A 160 -17.62 3.21 -16.01
N LYS A 161 -18.02 2.43 -15.00
CA LYS A 161 -19.07 2.83 -14.03
C LYS A 161 -18.65 4.06 -13.23
N MET A 162 -17.41 4.14 -12.75
CA MET A 162 -16.90 5.32 -12.00
C MET A 162 -16.86 6.59 -12.87
N LEU A 163 -16.41 6.47 -14.12
CA LEU A 163 -16.39 7.60 -15.06
C LEU A 163 -17.81 8.01 -15.48
N SER A 164 -18.75 7.06 -15.53
CA SER A 164 -20.16 7.34 -15.82
C SER A 164 -20.91 7.92 -14.62
N ALA A 165 -20.35 7.85 -13.40
CA ALA A 165 -20.89 8.41 -12.16
C ALA A 165 -20.48 9.88 -11.95
N PRO A 166 -20.52 10.67 -13.03
CA PRO A 166 -19.72 11.87 -13.34
C PRO A 166 -18.59 12.28 -12.37
N THR A 167 -17.71 11.36 -11.97
CA THR A 167 -16.53 11.73 -11.15
C THR A 167 -15.63 12.74 -11.89
N HIS A 168 -14.90 13.60 -11.17
CA HIS A 168 -13.93 14.51 -11.79
C HIS A 168 -12.80 13.77 -12.51
N GLY A 169 -12.53 12.52 -12.11
CA GLY A 169 -11.72 11.61 -12.89
C GLY A 169 -11.25 10.39 -12.10
N VAL A 170 -10.57 9.51 -12.85
CA VAL A 170 -9.88 8.34 -12.30
C VAL A 170 -8.36 8.51 -12.48
N ARG A 171 -7.56 8.03 -11.54
CA ARG A 171 -6.09 7.98 -11.60
C ARG A 171 -5.59 6.58 -11.28
N ILE A 172 -4.50 6.20 -11.94
CA ILE A 172 -3.77 4.95 -11.74
C ILE A 172 -2.31 5.36 -11.65
N ILE A 173 -1.67 5.08 -10.52
CA ILE A 173 -0.32 5.60 -10.23
C ILE A 173 0.70 4.50 -10.00
N GLY A 174 0.28 3.23 -10.02
CA GLY A 174 1.14 2.05 -9.94
C GLY A 174 1.66 1.74 -8.54
N SER A 175 1.09 2.36 -7.50
CA SER A 175 1.43 2.13 -6.09
C SER A 175 0.18 2.30 -5.23
N SER A 176 -0.34 1.18 -4.73
CA SER A 176 -1.56 1.12 -3.93
C SER A 176 -1.39 1.84 -2.60
N THR A 177 -0.21 1.68 -1.98
CA THR A 177 0.13 2.31 -0.71
C THR A 177 0.15 3.85 -0.86
N LEU A 178 0.75 4.38 -1.94
CA LEU A 178 0.75 5.83 -2.19
C LEU A 178 -0.63 6.36 -2.60
N ALA A 179 -1.42 5.56 -3.31
CA ALA A 179 -2.80 5.92 -3.65
C ALA A 179 -3.64 6.14 -2.38
N LEU A 180 -3.51 5.23 -1.42
CA LEU A 180 -4.16 5.34 -0.12
C LEU A 180 -3.65 6.55 0.69
N CYS A 181 -2.36 6.90 0.61
CA CYS A 181 -1.83 8.15 1.19
C CYS A 181 -2.44 9.42 0.56
N HIS A 182 -2.73 9.42 -0.73
CA HIS A 182 -3.45 10.52 -1.37
C HIS A 182 -4.88 10.67 -0.85
N VAL A 183 -5.54 9.56 -0.51
CA VAL A 183 -6.83 9.60 0.19
C VAL A 183 -6.67 10.19 1.59
N ALA A 184 -5.73 9.69 2.39
CA ALA A 184 -5.49 10.17 3.75
C ALA A 184 -5.17 11.68 3.82
N SER A 185 -4.52 12.22 2.79
CA SER A 185 -4.20 13.65 2.68
C SER A 185 -5.32 14.51 2.10
N GLY A 186 -6.43 13.90 1.68
CA GLY A 186 -7.55 14.60 1.04
C GLY A 186 -7.25 15.09 -0.37
N ALA A 187 -6.16 14.62 -1.00
CA ALA A 187 -5.85 14.90 -2.40
C ALA A 187 -6.75 14.08 -3.36
N ALA A 188 -7.35 13.01 -2.86
CA ALA A 188 -8.37 12.22 -3.53
C ALA A 188 -9.46 11.79 -2.55
N GLU A 189 -10.66 11.55 -3.05
CA GLU A 189 -11.82 11.20 -2.22
C GLU A 189 -11.90 9.71 -1.93
N ALA A 190 -11.43 8.85 -2.85
CA ALA A 190 -11.46 7.40 -2.64
C ALA A 190 -10.39 6.68 -3.45
N TYR A 191 -10.09 5.47 -2.99
CA TYR A 191 -9.33 4.48 -3.72
C TYR A 191 -10.03 3.13 -3.63
N TYR A 192 -10.03 2.36 -4.72
CA TYR A 192 -10.53 0.99 -4.73
C TYR A 192 -9.63 0.08 -5.57
N GLN A 193 -9.44 -1.16 -5.11
CA GLN A 193 -8.78 -2.21 -5.88
C GLN A 193 -9.21 -3.59 -5.37
N TYR A 194 -9.24 -4.56 -6.28
CA TYR A 194 -9.38 -5.99 -5.95
C TYR A 194 -8.00 -6.67 -5.95
N GLY A 195 -7.82 -7.62 -5.03
CA GLY A 195 -6.64 -8.47 -5.01
C GLY A 195 -5.39 -7.86 -4.36
N LEU A 196 -5.58 -6.84 -3.51
CA LEU A 196 -4.53 -6.37 -2.60
C LEU A 196 -4.24 -7.42 -1.53
N HIS A 197 -3.01 -7.41 -1.06
CA HIS A 197 -2.54 -8.18 0.08
C HIS A 197 -2.52 -7.31 1.35
N CYS A 198 -2.37 -7.95 2.51
CA CYS A 198 -2.38 -7.25 3.79
C CYS A 198 -1.24 -6.22 3.93
N TRP A 199 -0.08 -6.47 3.31
CA TRP A 199 1.07 -5.55 3.34
C TRP A 199 0.84 -4.26 2.54
N ASP A 200 0.05 -4.32 1.46
CA ASP A 200 -0.35 -3.14 0.68
C ASP A 200 -1.25 -2.18 1.48
N ILE A 201 -2.02 -2.71 2.44
CA ILE A 201 -3.11 -1.98 3.10
C ILE A 201 -2.78 -1.64 4.56
N ALA A 202 -2.07 -2.50 5.29
CA ALA A 202 -1.97 -2.44 6.75
C ALA A 202 -1.55 -1.08 7.30
N ALA A 203 -0.46 -0.49 6.79
CA ALA A 203 0.00 0.83 7.23
C ALA A 203 -0.99 1.92 6.83
N ALA A 204 -1.44 1.89 5.58
CA ALA A 204 -2.27 2.92 4.97
C ALA A 204 -3.68 2.97 5.58
N ALA A 205 -4.25 1.82 5.95
CA ALA A 205 -5.57 1.73 6.56
C ALA A 205 -5.62 2.44 7.91
N LEU A 206 -4.58 2.28 8.74
CA LEU A 206 -4.50 3.04 9.98
C LEU A 206 -4.33 4.54 9.69
N ILE A 207 -3.46 4.90 8.75
CA ILE A 207 -3.21 6.31 8.38
C ILE A 207 -4.51 6.98 7.89
N ILE A 208 -5.31 6.32 7.05
CA ILE A 208 -6.61 6.82 6.58
C ILE A 208 -7.59 6.98 7.75
N THR A 209 -7.72 5.97 8.61
CA THR A 209 -8.65 6.00 9.74
C THR A 209 -8.30 7.14 10.70
N GLU A 210 -7.01 7.31 11.00
CA GLU A 210 -6.50 8.38 11.87
C GLU A 210 -6.55 9.77 11.22
N ALA A 211 -6.63 9.86 9.88
CA ALA A 211 -6.92 11.08 9.14
C ALA A 211 -8.44 11.41 9.08
N GLY A 212 -9.29 10.54 9.62
CA GLY A 212 -10.76 10.70 9.65
C GLY A 212 -11.51 10.04 8.50
N GLY A 213 -10.84 9.17 7.73
CA GLY A 213 -11.46 8.35 6.69
C GLY A 213 -11.95 6.99 7.21
N CYS A 214 -12.28 6.09 6.28
CA CYS A 214 -12.64 4.72 6.58
C CYS A 214 -12.05 3.76 5.54
N VAL A 215 -11.92 2.48 5.92
CA VAL A 215 -11.53 1.39 5.04
C VAL A 215 -12.60 0.31 5.16
N ILE A 216 -13.17 -0.06 4.02
CA ILE A 216 -14.27 -1.02 3.92
C ILE A 216 -13.97 -2.04 2.82
N ASP A 217 -14.56 -3.22 2.95
CA ASP A 217 -14.56 -4.20 1.89
C ASP A 217 -15.43 -3.71 0.71
N THR A 218 -15.16 -4.24 -0.49
CA THR A 218 -15.90 -3.91 -1.71
C THR A 218 -17.39 -4.25 -1.68
N THR A 219 -17.82 -5.11 -0.76
CA THR A 219 -19.25 -5.39 -0.46
C THR A 219 -19.91 -4.33 0.44
N GLY A 220 -19.15 -3.35 0.92
CA GLY A 220 -19.60 -2.31 1.85
C GLY A 220 -19.52 -2.71 3.33
N GLN A 221 -18.97 -3.89 3.65
CA GLN A 221 -18.78 -4.37 5.02
C GLN A 221 -17.48 -3.85 5.64
N HIS A 222 -17.33 -3.99 6.96
CA HIS A 222 -16.09 -3.64 7.65
C HIS A 222 -14.91 -4.45 7.11
N HIS A 223 -13.79 -3.80 6.79
CA HIS A 223 -12.58 -4.46 6.35
C HIS A 223 -11.83 -5.10 7.54
N SER A 224 -11.48 -6.38 7.44
CA SER A 224 -10.53 -7.04 8.34
C SER A 224 -9.23 -7.31 7.58
N LEU A 225 -8.10 -7.06 8.23
CA LEU A 225 -6.78 -7.51 7.76
C LEU A 225 -6.64 -9.02 7.79
#